data_AF-A0A135HUA7-F1
#
_entry.id   AF-A0A135HUA7-F1
#
_cell.length_a   1.000
_cell.length_b   1.000
_cell.length_c   1.000
_cell.angle_alpha   90.00
_cell.angle_beta   90.00
_cell.angle_gamma   90.00
#
_symmetry.space_group_name_H-M   'P 1'
#
loop_
_entity.id
_entity.type
_entity.pdbx_description
1 polymer ?
#
loop_
_entity_poly.entity_id
_entity_poly.type
_entity_poly.pdbx_seq_one_letter_code
_entity_poly.pdbx_strand_id
1 'polypeptide(L)'
;MKSYLINLDRSQDRLKLMTYAFSSLGIAFERVPAIDGAILTPELLKTVCANQSMSAGSIACFLSHRECWDRIANGDGDYGAIFEDDIHFSPVSRQFLGNDDWIPRDADIVKLESFNRKTLIAKKSHVEIDGHGVRRLYSIHLGASGYILSKACAKRLLAETTPITTSIDHVLFNPQHGKFQAMAVYQVVPSLCVQDQFISRSSLANALKTTIELAIPKRKGWSKLRRELVRPFEKIGILVRGLWINHFTQKQWGRIPFSLPEAMARADVEE
;
A
#
# COMPACT_ATOMS: atom_id res chain seq x y z
N MET A 1 2.63 -19.66 0.90
CA MET A 1 2.68 -18.71 -0.24
C MET A 1 4.12 -18.31 -0.59
N LYS A 2 4.38 -17.83 -1.82
CA LYS A 2 5.67 -17.22 -2.22
C LYS A 2 5.72 -15.73 -1.86
N SER A 3 6.92 -15.21 -1.58
CA SER A 3 7.17 -13.77 -1.41
C SER A 3 8.00 -13.23 -2.58
N TYR A 4 7.60 -12.10 -3.15
CA TYR A 4 8.28 -11.42 -4.25
C TYR A 4 8.82 -10.08 -3.76
N LEU A 5 10.07 -9.77 -4.11
CA LEU A 5 10.71 -8.50 -3.79
C LEU A 5 10.99 -7.73 -5.08
N ILE A 6 10.32 -6.60 -5.27
CA ILE A 6 10.55 -5.66 -6.37
C ILE A 6 11.78 -4.81 -6.03
N ASN A 7 12.83 -4.91 -6.85
CA ASN A 7 14.08 -4.18 -6.63
C ASN A 7 14.74 -3.82 -7.96
N LEU A 8 15.20 -2.58 -8.09
CA LEU A 8 15.93 -2.10 -9.27
C LEU A 8 17.32 -2.75 -9.36
N ASP A 9 17.78 -3.08 -10.57
CA ASP A 9 19.13 -3.65 -10.78
C ASP A 9 20.26 -2.75 -10.29
N ARG A 10 20.11 -1.43 -10.37
CA ARG A 10 21.09 -0.50 -9.82
C ARG A 10 21.08 -0.40 -8.29
N SER A 11 20.01 -0.83 -7.61
CA SER A 11 19.80 -0.65 -6.17
C SER A 11 20.32 -1.85 -5.35
N GLN A 12 21.59 -2.19 -5.54
CA GLN A 12 22.21 -3.35 -4.90
C GLN A 12 22.29 -3.22 -3.37
N ASP A 13 22.46 -2.01 -2.83
CA ASP A 13 22.55 -1.82 -1.39
C ASP A 13 21.19 -2.05 -0.69
N ARG A 14 20.08 -1.60 -1.32
CA ARG A 14 18.73 -1.94 -0.83
C ARG A 14 18.45 -3.43 -0.92
N LEU A 15 18.91 -4.09 -1.98
CA LEU A 15 18.79 -5.55 -2.10
C LEU A 15 19.52 -6.28 -0.96
N LYS A 16 20.74 -5.84 -0.60
CA LYS A 16 21.49 -6.42 0.53
C LYS A 16 20.74 -6.25 1.85
N LEU A 17 20.21 -5.05 2.11
CA LEU A 17 19.43 -4.75 3.32
C LEU A 17 18.17 -5.63 3.40
N MET A 18 17.41 -5.73 2.31
CA MET A 18 16.24 -6.58 2.26
C MET A 18 16.59 -8.06 2.38
N THR A 19 17.71 -8.50 1.78
CA THR A 19 18.19 -9.88 1.94
C THR A 19 18.45 -10.21 3.40
N TYR A 20 19.09 -9.29 4.14
CA TYR A 20 19.28 -9.43 5.58
C TYR A 20 17.94 -9.46 6.34
N ALA A 21 17.01 -8.56 6.01
CA ALA A 21 15.70 -8.48 6.66
C ALA A 21 14.84 -9.74 6.44
N PHE A 22 14.80 -10.29 5.23
CA PHE A 22 14.11 -11.56 4.96
C PHE A 22 14.79 -12.74 5.66
N SER A 23 16.13 -12.77 5.68
CA SER A 23 16.91 -13.81 6.35
C SER A 23 16.69 -13.82 7.86
N SER A 24 16.65 -12.65 8.52
CA SER A 24 16.41 -12.54 9.96
C SER A 24 15.01 -13.00 10.36
N LEU A 25 14.04 -12.90 9.46
CA LEU A 25 12.70 -13.47 9.62
C LEU A 25 12.62 -14.94 9.23
N GLY A 26 13.67 -15.50 8.62
CA GLY A 26 13.72 -16.84 8.06
C GLY A 26 12.66 -17.06 6.97
N ILE A 27 12.46 -16.06 6.11
CA ILE A 27 11.50 -16.06 5.00
C ILE A 27 12.29 -16.05 3.69
N ALA A 28 11.98 -16.98 2.78
CA ALA A 28 12.52 -16.94 1.44
C ALA A 28 11.74 -15.94 0.56
N PHE A 29 12.45 -15.28 -0.35
CA PHE A 29 11.83 -14.41 -1.36
C PHE A 29 12.43 -14.67 -2.74
N GLU A 30 11.65 -14.31 -3.76
CA GLU A 30 12.07 -14.28 -5.16
C GLU A 30 12.23 -12.83 -5.60
N ARG A 31 13.42 -12.46 -6.07
CA ARG A 31 13.65 -11.10 -6.59
C ARG A 31 12.95 -10.94 -7.94
N VAL A 32 12.19 -9.87 -8.07
CA VAL A 32 11.61 -9.40 -9.33
C VAL A 32 12.36 -8.12 -9.73
N PRO A 33 13.10 -8.12 -10.85
CA PRO A 33 13.76 -6.92 -11.35
C PRO A 33 12.74 -5.82 -11.60
N ALA A 34 12.86 -4.72 -10.87
CA ALA A 34 11.98 -3.57 -11.07
C ALA A 34 12.30 -2.89 -12.39
N ILE A 35 11.27 -2.45 -13.09
CA ILE A 35 11.40 -1.60 -14.26
C ILE A 35 11.85 -0.23 -13.80
N ASP A 36 12.89 0.28 -14.45
CA ASP A 36 13.42 1.59 -14.16
C ASP A 36 12.70 2.66 -15.01
N GLY A 37 12.05 3.62 -14.35
CA GLY A 37 11.39 4.72 -15.04
C GLY A 37 12.34 5.59 -15.87
N ALA A 38 13.64 5.61 -15.54
CA ALA A 38 14.63 6.41 -16.26
C ALA A 38 14.96 5.88 -17.67
N ILE A 39 14.67 4.60 -17.95
CA ILE A 39 14.96 3.98 -19.25
C ILE A 39 13.72 3.88 -20.16
N LEU A 40 12.53 4.27 -19.67
CA LEU A 40 11.30 4.21 -20.45
C LEU A 40 11.21 5.36 -21.45
N THR A 41 10.98 5.02 -22.73
CA THR A 41 10.81 6.04 -23.77
C THR A 41 9.42 6.68 -23.72
N PRO A 42 9.26 7.95 -24.15
CA PRO A 42 7.96 8.61 -24.22
C PRO A 42 6.92 7.85 -25.06
N GLU A 43 7.34 7.17 -26.13
CA GLU A 43 6.50 6.37 -27.02
C GLU A 43 5.92 5.15 -26.28
N LEU A 44 6.77 4.46 -25.50
CA LEU A 44 6.34 3.33 -24.69
C LEU A 44 5.37 3.78 -23.61
N LEU A 45 5.65 4.90 -22.92
CA LEU A 45 4.77 5.45 -21.89
C LEU A 45 3.37 5.76 -22.42
N LYS A 46 3.28 6.36 -23.62
CA LYS A 46 1.99 6.64 -24.30
C LYS A 46 1.23 5.36 -24.68
N THR A 47 1.96 4.28 -24.97
CA THR A 47 1.36 2.99 -25.36
C THR A 47 0.79 2.25 -24.15
N VAL A 48 1.50 2.27 -23.02
CA VAL A 48 1.12 1.49 -21.82
C VAL A 48 0.21 2.26 -20.85
N CYS A 49 0.23 3.60 -20.89
CA CYS A 49 -0.52 4.44 -19.97
C CYS A 49 -1.40 5.44 -20.72
N ALA A 50 -2.71 5.38 -20.47
CA ALA A 50 -3.67 6.35 -21.00
C ALA A 50 -3.61 7.70 -20.27
N ASN A 51 -3.06 7.74 -19.05
CA ASN A 51 -2.92 8.95 -18.27
C ASN A 51 -1.53 9.58 -18.46
N GLN A 52 -1.47 10.57 -19.35
CA GLN A 52 -0.21 11.27 -19.70
C GLN A 52 0.35 12.15 -18.56
N SER A 53 -0.39 12.36 -17.46
CA SER A 53 0.13 13.08 -16.30
C SER A 53 0.88 12.20 -15.31
N MET A 54 0.88 10.87 -15.50
CA MET A 54 1.63 9.96 -14.64
C MET A 54 3.12 10.03 -14.95
N SER A 55 3.94 10.06 -13.90
CA SER A 55 5.39 10.03 -14.05
C SER A 55 5.85 8.68 -14.61
N ALA A 56 6.98 8.67 -15.33
CA ALA A 56 7.61 7.45 -15.81
C ALA A 56 7.93 6.48 -14.65
N GLY A 57 8.35 7.00 -13.50
CA GLY A 57 8.58 6.20 -12.29
C GLY A 57 7.31 5.53 -11.75
N SER A 58 6.18 6.24 -11.72
CA SER A 58 4.89 5.67 -11.29
C SER A 58 4.40 4.59 -12.26
N ILE A 59 4.60 4.78 -13.57
CA ILE A 59 4.26 3.77 -14.59
C ILE A 59 5.18 2.55 -14.46
N ALA A 60 6.48 2.76 -14.26
CA ALA A 60 7.46 1.71 -14.07
C ALA A 60 7.20 0.86 -12.80
N CYS A 61 6.88 1.51 -11.68
CA CYS A 61 6.43 0.85 -10.45
C CYS A 61 5.18 -0.01 -10.73
N PHE A 62 4.16 0.54 -11.41
CA PHE A 62 2.97 -0.22 -11.79
C PHE A 62 3.31 -1.47 -12.61
N LEU A 63 4.14 -1.31 -13.65
CA LEU A 63 4.55 -2.44 -14.51
C LEU A 63 5.35 -3.49 -13.73
N SER A 64 6.16 -3.08 -12.76
CA SER A 64 6.90 -4.00 -11.88
C SER A 64 5.96 -4.83 -10.99
N HIS A 65 4.89 -4.22 -10.48
CA HIS A 65 3.84 -4.98 -9.77
C HIS A 65 3.07 -5.92 -10.70
N ARG A 66 2.80 -5.50 -11.95
CA ARG A 66 2.15 -6.38 -12.93
C ARG A 66 2.99 -7.63 -13.22
N GLU A 67 4.31 -7.54 -13.24
CA GLU A 67 5.19 -8.70 -13.34
C GLU A 67 5.00 -9.66 -12.15
N CYS A 68 4.91 -9.15 -10.91
CA CYS A 68 4.56 -9.99 -9.77
C CYS A 68 3.16 -10.63 -9.92
N TRP A 69 2.19 -9.89 -10.43
CA TRP A 69 0.83 -10.42 -10.67
C TRP A 69 0.85 -11.55 -11.69
N ASP A 70 1.64 -11.45 -12.75
CA ASP A 70 1.78 -12.51 -13.75
C ASP A 70 2.36 -13.78 -13.12
N ARG A 71 3.43 -13.66 -12.32
CA ARG A 71 4.00 -14.78 -11.58
C ARG A 71 3.01 -15.43 -10.60
N ILE A 72 2.17 -14.64 -9.93
CA ILE A 72 1.13 -15.15 -9.04
C ILE A 72 0.00 -15.83 -9.83
N ALA A 73 -0.42 -15.23 -10.95
CA ALA A 73 -1.48 -15.75 -11.81
C ALA A 73 -1.11 -17.11 -12.42
N ASN A 74 0.17 -17.29 -12.78
CA ASN A 74 0.71 -18.47 -13.46
C ASN A 74 1.43 -19.46 -12.51
N GLY A 75 1.69 -19.10 -11.25
CA GLY A 75 2.32 -19.98 -10.27
C GLY A 75 1.37 -20.99 -9.65
N ASP A 76 1.87 -21.89 -8.80
CA ASP A 76 1.05 -22.97 -8.21
C ASP A 76 0.22 -22.53 -7.00
N GLY A 77 0.72 -21.58 -6.21
CA GLY A 77 0.04 -21.12 -4.98
C GLY A 77 -1.25 -20.34 -5.21
N ASP A 78 -2.13 -20.31 -4.21
CA ASP A 78 -3.37 -19.51 -4.23
C ASP A 78 -3.14 -18.03 -3.95
N TYR A 79 -2.02 -17.72 -3.28
CA TYR A 79 -1.61 -16.37 -2.91
C TYR A 79 -0.12 -16.13 -3.17
N GLY A 80 0.25 -14.86 -3.36
CA GLY A 80 1.63 -14.40 -3.30
C GLY A 80 1.74 -13.07 -2.56
N ALA A 81 2.80 -12.93 -1.76
CA ALA A 81 3.15 -11.70 -1.07
C ALA A 81 4.09 -10.86 -1.95
N ILE A 82 3.85 -9.55 -2.05
CA ILE A 82 4.62 -8.61 -2.87
C ILE A 82 5.13 -7.50 -1.97
N PHE A 83 6.43 -7.21 -2.09
CA PHE A 83 7.14 -6.19 -1.35
C PHE A 83 8.00 -5.31 -2.26
N GLU A 84 8.12 -4.03 -1.92
CA GLU A 84 9.16 -3.13 -2.48
C GLU A 84 10.43 -3.17 -1.60
N ASP A 85 11.52 -2.57 -2.06
CA ASP A 85 12.85 -2.66 -1.45
C ASP A 85 13.21 -1.53 -0.49
N ASP A 86 12.23 -0.69 -0.15
CA ASP A 86 12.31 0.46 0.76
C ASP A 86 11.34 0.31 1.93
N ILE A 87 11.24 -0.91 2.47
CA ILE A 87 10.39 -1.23 3.62
C ILE A 87 11.19 -1.78 4.80
N HIS A 88 10.62 -1.59 5.99
CA HIS A 88 11.04 -2.23 7.22
C HIS A 88 9.95 -3.19 7.72
N PHE A 89 10.35 -4.38 8.14
CA PHE A 89 9.44 -5.38 8.66
C PHE A 89 9.25 -5.31 10.18
N SER A 90 8.05 -5.68 10.62
CA SER A 90 7.79 -6.13 11.98
C SER A 90 8.34 -7.55 12.16
N PRO A 91 8.92 -7.89 13.33
CA PRO A 91 9.33 -9.27 13.65
C PRO A 91 8.22 -10.32 13.49
N VAL A 92 6.96 -9.91 13.69
CA VAL A 92 5.77 -10.78 13.57
C VAL A 92 5.51 -11.23 12.13
N SER A 93 6.14 -10.59 11.13
CA SER A 93 5.93 -10.90 9.70
C SER A 93 6.15 -12.38 9.35
N ARG A 94 7.04 -13.07 10.08
CA ARG A 94 7.27 -14.52 9.94
C ARG A 94 5.98 -15.34 10.07
N GLN A 95 5.09 -14.98 11.00
CA GLN A 95 3.85 -15.72 11.26
C GLN A 95 2.85 -15.61 10.10
N PHE A 96 2.89 -14.49 9.38
CA PHE A 96 1.94 -14.20 8.30
C PHE A 96 2.43 -14.71 6.94
N LEU A 97 3.74 -14.85 6.74
CA LEU A 97 4.32 -15.17 5.43
C LEU A 97 4.67 -16.66 5.28
N GLY A 98 4.66 -17.43 6.36
CA GLY A 98 4.94 -18.88 6.34
C GLY A 98 3.83 -19.75 5.75
N ASN A 99 2.56 -19.35 5.90
CA ASN A 99 1.39 -20.05 5.34
C ASN A 99 0.25 -19.04 5.05
N ASP A 100 -0.80 -19.49 4.38
CA ASP A 100 -1.96 -18.71 3.95
C ASP A 100 -3.28 -19.14 4.63
N ASP A 101 -3.25 -20.06 5.60
CA ASP A 101 -4.45 -20.59 6.27
C ASP A 101 -5.26 -19.53 7.04
N TRP A 102 -4.59 -18.46 7.45
CA TRP A 102 -5.18 -17.34 8.18
C TRP A 102 -5.88 -16.34 7.25
N ILE A 103 -5.64 -16.40 5.94
CA ILE A 103 -6.18 -15.45 4.98
C ILE A 103 -7.69 -15.70 4.83
N PRO A 104 -8.55 -14.67 4.99
CA PRO A 104 -9.97 -14.83 4.74
C PRO A 104 -10.22 -15.39 3.33
N ARG A 105 -11.07 -16.42 3.21
CA ARG A 105 -11.28 -17.12 1.92
C ARG A 105 -11.80 -16.22 0.80
N ASP A 106 -12.50 -15.14 1.15
CA ASP A 106 -12.99 -14.16 0.19
C ASP A 106 -11.93 -13.12 -0.18
N ALA A 107 -10.77 -13.07 0.50
CA ALA A 107 -9.78 -12.02 0.33
C ALA A 107 -9.19 -12.01 -1.08
N ASP A 108 -9.40 -10.90 -1.79
CA ASP A 108 -8.67 -10.57 -3.00
C ASP A 108 -7.27 -10.04 -2.65
N ILE A 109 -7.19 -9.19 -1.62
CA ILE A 109 -5.96 -8.52 -1.21
C ILE A 109 -5.89 -8.48 0.33
N VAL A 110 -4.73 -8.76 0.90
CA VAL A 110 -4.41 -8.44 2.30
C VAL A 110 -3.27 -7.43 2.33
N LYS A 111 -3.57 -6.21 2.75
CA LYS A 111 -2.59 -5.13 2.88
C LYS A 111 -1.76 -5.33 4.16
N LEU A 112 -0.44 -5.30 4.00
CA LEU A 112 0.52 -5.54 5.06
C LEU A 112 1.17 -4.25 5.55
N GLU A 113 1.23 -3.21 4.71
CA GLU A 113 1.87 -1.94 5.06
C GLU A 113 0.97 -0.98 5.87
N SER A 114 1.60 -0.03 6.56
CA SER A 114 0.98 1.21 7.04
C SER A 114 1.34 2.41 6.17
N PHE A 115 0.41 3.37 6.05
CA PHE A 115 0.59 4.57 5.23
C PHE A 115 0.11 5.86 5.91
N ASN A 116 0.46 6.08 7.19
CA ASN A 116 0.18 7.27 8.03
C ASN A 116 -1.11 8.10 7.71
N ARG A 117 -2.20 7.40 7.36
CA ARG A 117 -3.45 8.01 6.91
C ARG A 117 -4.59 7.40 7.68
N LYS A 118 -5.55 8.23 8.06
CA LYS A 118 -6.79 7.74 8.67
C LYS A 118 -7.54 6.91 7.63
N THR A 119 -7.86 5.69 8.02
CA THR A 119 -8.58 4.72 7.20
C THR A 119 -9.72 4.08 8.01
N LEU A 120 -10.75 3.64 7.30
CA LEU A 120 -11.94 3.00 7.83
C LEU A 120 -11.79 1.49 7.71
N ILE A 121 -11.75 0.80 8.84
CA ILE A 121 -11.63 -0.66 8.93
C ILE A 121 -12.77 -1.26 9.74
N ALA A 122 -12.94 -2.58 9.68
CA ALA A 122 -13.81 -3.31 10.60
C ALA A 122 -13.26 -3.27 12.04
N LYS A 123 -14.17 -3.15 13.01
CA LYS A 123 -13.87 -3.33 14.45
C LYS A 123 -13.64 -4.78 14.84
N LYS A 124 -14.32 -5.72 14.18
CA LYS A 124 -14.10 -7.14 14.38
C LYS A 124 -12.96 -7.59 13.48
N SER A 125 -12.02 -8.33 14.05
CA SER A 125 -10.99 -9.02 13.29
C SER A 125 -11.52 -10.35 12.76
N HIS A 126 -11.06 -10.76 11.57
CA HIS A 126 -11.28 -12.10 11.05
C HIS A 126 -10.45 -13.12 11.84
N VAL A 127 -9.18 -12.80 12.06
CA VAL A 127 -8.23 -13.58 12.84
C VAL A 127 -7.29 -12.64 13.59
N GLU A 128 -6.76 -13.08 14.72
CA GLU A 128 -5.75 -12.37 15.51
C GLU A 128 -4.53 -13.30 15.65
N ILE A 129 -3.34 -12.82 15.29
CA ILE A 129 -2.08 -13.58 15.34
C ILE A 129 -1.04 -12.68 16.01
N ASP A 130 -0.48 -13.10 17.14
CA ASP A 130 0.55 -12.37 17.89
C ASP A 130 0.21 -10.87 18.10
N GLY A 131 -1.06 -10.59 18.40
CA GLY A 131 -1.57 -9.22 18.63
C GLY A 131 -1.86 -8.40 17.36
N HIS A 132 -1.78 -9.02 16.17
CA HIS A 132 -2.10 -8.42 14.88
C HIS A 132 -3.41 -8.99 14.33
N GLY A 133 -4.38 -8.10 14.10
CA GLY A 133 -5.71 -8.44 13.61
C GLY A 133 -5.87 -8.20 12.11
N VAL A 134 -6.46 -9.16 11.40
CA VAL A 134 -6.82 -9.03 9.98
C VAL A 134 -8.25 -8.50 9.84
N ARG A 135 -8.40 -7.25 9.39
CA ARG A 135 -9.67 -6.51 9.42
C ARG A 135 -10.07 -6.05 8.02
N ARG A 136 -11.36 -6.11 7.69
CA ARG A 136 -11.87 -5.61 6.39
C ARG A 136 -11.56 -4.12 6.23
N LEU A 137 -11.02 -3.73 5.08
CA LEU A 137 -10.72 -2.34 4.73
C LEU A 137 -11.88 -1.75 3.88
N TYR A 138 -12.42 -0.60 4.29
CA TYR A 138 -13.58 0.04 3.65
C TYR A 138 -13.29 1.39 2.99
N SER A 139 -12.15 2.01 3.28
CA SER A 139 -11.78 3.29 2.68
C SER A 139 -10.40 3.23 2.05
N ILE A 140 -10.06 4.32 1.35
CA ILE A 140 -8.74 4.48 0.75
C ILE A 140 -7.61 4.35 1.78
N HIS A 141 -6.61 3.53 1.46
CA HIS A 141 -5.36 3.44 2.20
C HIS A 141 -4.23 3.33 1.17
N LEU A 142 -3.57 4.45 0.87
CA LEU A 142 -2.56 4.56 -0.20
C LEU A 142 -1.28 3.78 0.13
N GLY A 143 -0.38 3.67 -0.85
CA GLY A 143 0.82 2.83 -0.82
C GLY A 143 0.56 1.38 -1.28
N ALA A 144 1.61 0.72 -1.77
CA ALA A 144 1.57 -0.66 -2.27
C ALA A 144 2.89 -1.42 -2.03
N SER A 145 3.70 -1.00 -1.06
CA SER A 145 5.03 -1.55 -0.79
C SER A 145 5.00 -2.87 -0.01
N GLY A 146 3.82 -3.29 0.46
CA GLY A 146 3.62 -4.59 1.10
C GLY A 146 2.17 -5.05 1.08
N TYR A 147 1.87 -6.11 0.33
CA TYR A 147 0.54 -6.73 0.29
C TYR A 147 0.58 -8.19 -0.19
N ILE A 148 -0.45 -8.96 0.15
CA ILE A 148 -0.71 -10.29 -0.38
C ILE A 148 -1.84 -10.19 -1.40
N LEU A 149 -1.71 -10.90 -2.51
CA LEU A 149 -2.66 -10.92 -3.60
C LEU A 149 -3.10 -12.36 -3.91
N SER A 150 -4.40 -12.57 -4.07
CA SER A 150 -4.93 -13.85 -4.51
C SER A 150 -4.66 -14.07 -6.01
N LYS A 151 -4.47 -15.33 -6.41
CA LYS A 151 -4.32 -15.74 -7.82
C LYS A 151 -5.48 -15.28 -8.69
N ALA A 152 -6.71 -15.39 -8.19
CA ALA A 152 -7.90 -14.93 -8.91
C ALA A 152 -7.89 -13.42 -9.13
N CYS A 153 -7.49 -12.64 -8.12
CA CYS A 153 -7.39 -11.19 -8.24
C CYS A 153 -6.23 -10.79 -9.16
N ALA A 154 -5.08 -11.46 -9.09
CA ALA A 154 -3.96 -11.22 -10.00
C ALA A 154 -4.36 -11.34 -11.48
N LYS A 155 -5.10 -12.40 -11.85
CA LYS A 155 -5.64 -12.60 -13.20
C LYS A 155 -6.56 -11.46 -13.64
N ARG A 156 -7.49 -11.04 -12.77
CA ARG A 156 -8.38 -9.90 -13.03
C ARG A 156 -7.62 -8.60 -13.22
N LEU A 157 -6.68 -8.30 -12.32
CA LEU A 157 -5.88 -7.08 -12.37
C LEU A 157 -5.06 -7.01 -13.66
N LEU A 158 -4.45 -8.12 -14.10
CA LEU A 158 -3.73 -8.18 -15.37
C LEU A 158 -4.61 -7.84 -16.58
N ALA A 159 -5.82 -8.42 -16.63
CA ALA A 159 -6.77 -8.23 -17.72
C ALA A 159 -7.39 -6.82 -17.76
N GLU A 160 -7.59 -6.19 -16.60
CA GLU A 160 -8.40 -4.97 -16.51
C GLU A 160 -7.58 -3.66 -16.40
N THR A 161 -6.25 -3.75 -16.25
CA THR A 161 -5.35 -2.60 -16.06
C THR A 161 -4.46 -2.32 -17.29
N THR A 162 -4.93 -2.71 -18.49
CA THR A 162 -4.33 -2.33 -19.77
C THR A 162 -5.36 -1.52 -20.59
N PRO A 163 -5.09 -0.25 -20.93
CA PRO A 163 -3.94 0.56 -20.52
C PRO A 163 -4.01 0.97 -19.03
N ILE A 164 -2.87 1.37 -18.47
CA ILE A 164 -2.77 1.94 -17.12
C ILE A 164 -3.46 3.31 -17.10
N THR A 165 -4.23 3.61 -16.05
CA THR A 165 -4.97 4.88 -15.92
C THR A 165 -4.63 5.67 -14.65
N THR A 166 -4.08 5.01 -13.63
CA THR A 166 -3.72 5.62 -12.35
C THR A 166 -2.59 4.84 -11.69
N SER A 167 -2.01 5.37 -10.61
CA SER A 167 -1.01 4.66 -9.81
C SER A 167 -1.53 3.36 -9.21
N ILE A 168 -0.60 2.46 -8.91
CA ILE A 168 -0.88 1.10 -8.44
C ILE A 168 -1.71 1.07 -7.16
N ASP A 169 -1.38 1.91 -6.19
CA ASP A 169 -2.07 2.01 -4.91
C ASP A 169 -3.51 2.51 -5.04
N HIS A 170 -3.78 3.41 -5.99
CA HIS A 170 -5.13 3.83 -6.34
C HIS A 170 -5.91 2.71 -7.02
N VAL A 171 -5.28 1.84 -7.80
CA VAL A 171 -5.96 0.64 -8.35
C VAL A 171 -6.32 -0.34 -7.23
N LEU A 172 -5.37 -0.64 -6.35
CA LEU A 172 -5.52 -1.70 -5.35
C LEU A 172 -6.36 -1.28 -4.14
N PHE A 173 -6.24 -0.03 -3.70
CA PHE A 173 -6.71 0.41 -2.40
C PHE A 173 -7.60 1.64 -2.42
N ASN A 174 -8.07 2.10 -3.58
CA ASN A 174 -9.11 3.12 -3.65
C ASN A 174 -10.47 2.50 -4.01
N PRO A 175 -11.39 2.34 -3.05
CA PRO A 175 -12.71 1.78 -3.33
C PRO A 175 -13.54 2.68 -4.25
N GLN A 176 -13.16 3.92 -4.53
CA GLN A 176 -13.88 4.77 -5.50
C GLN A 176 -13.42 4.55 -6.94
N HIS A 177 -12.35 3.78 -7.18
CA HIS A 177 -11.86 3.49 -8.51
C HIS A 177 -12.74 2.41 -9.18
N GLY A 178 -13.73 2.86 -9.96
CA GLY A 178 -14.96 2.12 -10.36
C GLY A 178 -14.85 0.74 -11.01
N LYS A 179 -13.66 0.24 -11.34
CA LYS A 179 -13.49 -1.15 -11.81
C LYS A 179 -13.32 -2.17 -10.68
N PHE A 180 -12.83 -1.74 -9.51
CA PHE A 180 -12.42 -2.64 -8.43
C PHE A 180 -13.14 -2.41 -7.10
N GLN A 181 -14.29 -1.71 -7.15
CA GLN A 181 -15.20 -1.48 -6.02
C GLN A 181 -15.61 -2.76 -5.27
N ALA A 182 -15.57 -3.91 -5.95
CA ALA A 182 -15.97 -5.20 -5.40
C ALA A 182 -14.82 -5.97 -4.72
N MET A 183 -13.59 -5.45 -4.68
CA MET A 183 -12.48 -6.22 -4.11
C MET A 183 -12.61 -6.45 -2.60
N ALA A 184 -12.35 -7.69 -2.22
CA ALA A 184 -12.22 -8.09 -0.83
C ALA A 184 -10.83 -7.76 -0.27
N VAL A 185 -10.65 -6.49 0.09
CA VAL A 185 -9.45 -5.99 0.74
C VAL A 185 -9.54 -6.08 2.26
N TYR A 186 -8.52 -6.68 2.86
CA TYR A 186 -8.25 -6.73 4.29
C TYR A 186 -6.96 -5.99 4.62
N GLN A 187 -6.82 -5.57 5.88
CA GLN A 187 -5.66 -4.87 6.41
C GLN A 187 -5.21 -5.58 7.68
N VAL A 188 -3.91 -5.86 7.79
CA VAL A 188 -3.29 -6.31 9.05
C VAL A 188 -3.07 -5.09 9.95
N VAL A 189 -3.50 -5.19 11.22
CA VAL A 189 -3.49 -4.11 12.20
C VAL A 189 -3.02 -4.63 13.57
N PRO A 190 -1.87 -4.19 14.12
CA PRO A 190 -0.82 -3.37 13.50
C PRO A 190 -0.29 -3.92 12.16
N SER A 191 0.22 -3.03 11.29
CA SER A 191 0.82 -3.41 10.00
C SER A 191 2.13 -4.19 10.18
N LEU A 192 2.45 -5.05 9.21
CA LEU A 192 3.67 -5.85 9.18
C LEU A 192 4.86 -5.14 8.55
N CYS A 193 4.64 -4.10 7.76
CA CYS A 193 5.73 -3.30 7.23
C CYS A 193 5.39 -1.81 7.16
N VAL A 194 6.41 -0.99 7.00
CA VAL A 194 6.31 0.43 6.74
C VAL A 194 7.42 0.85 5.78
N GLN A 195 7.17 1.84 4.93
CA GLN A 195 8.20 2.38 4.05
C GLN A 195 9.24 3.20 4.85
N ASP A 196 10.49 3.21 4.39
CA ASP A 196 11.61 3.99 4.93
C ASP A 196 11.21 5.46 5.17
N GLN A 197 10.41 6.02 4.27
CA GLN A 197 9.99 7.42 4.32
C GLN A 197 9.14 7.77 5.56
N PHE A 198 8.60 6.78 6.28
CA PHE A 198 7.78 7.00 7.47
C PHE A 198 8.50 6.71 8.78
N ILE A 199 9.80 6.38 8.76
CA ILE A 199 10.58 6.06 9.96
C ILE A 199 11.22 7.31 10.55
N SER A 200 12.03 8.05 9.80
CA SER A 200 12.67 9.26 10.34
C SER A 200 11.76 10.49 10.29
N ARG A 201 11.89 11.39 11.27
CA ARG A 201 11.11 12.66 11.32
C ARG A 201 11.32 13.52 10.08
N SER A 202 12.55 13.57 9.55
CA SER A 202 12.89 14.29 8.32
C SER A 202 12.23 13.67 7.09
N SER A 203 12.21 12.33 6.99
CA SER A 203 11.55 11.62 5.89
C SER A 203 10.03 11.70 5.98
N LEU A 204 9.45 11.65 7.19
CA LEU A 204 8.02 11.87 7.43
C LEU A 204 7.55 13.24 6.91
N ALA A 205 8.33 14.29 7.18
CA ALA A 205 8.03 15.63 6.68
C ALA A 205 8.06 15.70 5.15
N ASN A 206 9.00 14.99 4.51
CA ASN A 206 9.08 14.91 3.05
C ASN A 206 7.94 14.09 2.45
N ALA A 207 7.59 12.93 3.01
CA ALA A 207 6.47 12.11 2.56
C ALA A 207 5.12 12.86 2.64
N LEU A 208 4.92 13.64 3.71
CA LEU A 208 3.75 14.51 3.86
C LEU A 208 3.73 15.63 2.82
N LYS A 209 4.88 16.23 2.50
CA LYS A 209 4.99 17.24 1.42
C LYS A 209 4.62 16.63 0.07
N THR A 210 5.18 15.48 -0.30
CA THR A 210 4.88 14.80 -1.57
C THR A 210 3.40 14.46 -1.70
N THR A 211 2.78 13.99 -0.62
CA THR A 211 1.32 13.69 -0.60
C THR A 211 0.47 14.94 -0.80
N ILE A 212 0.92 16.09 -0.28
CA ILE A 212 0.25 17.39 -0.43
C ILE A 212 0.51 18.00 -1.82
N GLU A 213 1.67 17.74 -2.42
CA GLU A 213 2.10 18.24 -3.73
C GLU A 213 1.47 17.51 -4.92
N LEU A 214 0.71 16.43 -4.71
CA LEU A 214 -0.24 15.92 -5.71
C LEU A 214 -1.17 17.08 -6.12
N ALA A 215 -0.84 17.69 -7.25
CA ALA A 215 -1.19 19.07 -7.58
C ALA A 215 -2.70 19.32 -7.59
N ILE A 216 -3.25 19.82 -6.48
CA ILE A 216 -4.58 20.39 -6.47
C ILE A 216 -4.45 21.79 -7.11
N PRO A 217 -5.05 22.03 -8.29
CA PRO A 217 -4.95 23.33 -8.94
C PRO A 217 -5.42 24.44 -7.99
N LYS A 218 -4.59 25.48 -7.81
CA LYS A 218 -4.89 26.62 -6.93
C LYS A 218 -6.09 27.39 -7.50
N ARG A 219 -7.28 27.16 -6.92
CA ARG A 219 -8.53 27.86 -7.27
C ARG A 219 -8.44 29.35 -6.90
N LYS A 220 -8.87 30.24 -7.80
CA LYS A 220 -8.86 31.70 -7.63
C LYS A 220 -10.29 32.27 -7.47
N GLY A 221 -10.40 33.45 -6.88
CA GLY A 221 -11.64 34.24 -6.80
C GLY A 221 -12.74 33.66 -5.89
N TRP A 222 -14.00 33.87 -6.26
CA TRP A 222 -15.20 33.47 -5.51
C TRP A 222 -15.27 31.99 -5.15
N SER A 223 -14.69 31.12 -5.98
CA SER A 223 -14.60 29.68 -5.72
C SER A 223 -13.74 29.35 -4.48
N LYS A 224 -12.71 30.17 -4.20
CA LYS A 224 -11.87 30.05 -3.01
C LYS A 224 -12.61 30.52 -1.76
N LEU A 225 -13.27 31.68 -1.84
CA LEU A 225 -14.00 32.25 -0.71
C LEU A 225 -15.16 31.36 -0.27
N ARG A 226 -15.98 30.88 -1.22
CA ARG A 226 -17.04 29.91 -0.94
C ARG A 226 -16.51 28.65 -0.28
N ARG A 227 -15.38 28.12 -0.76
CA ARG A 227 -14.77 26.93 -0.15
C ARG A 227 -14.32 27.22 1.28
N GLU A 228 -13.63 28.32 1.55
CA GLU A 228 -13.17 28.62 2.92
C GLU A 228 -14.34 28.85 3.89
N LEU A 229 -15.50 29.32 3.41
CA LEU A 229 -16.73 29.45 4.22
C LEU A 229 -17.44 28.10 4.47
N VAL A 230 -17.46 27.22 3.46
CA VAL A 230 -18.13 25.91 3.54
C VAL A 230 -17.26 24.85 4.23
N ARG A 231 -15.94 24.96 4.11
CA ARG A 231 -14.94 24.01 4.61
C ARG A 231 -15.04 23.73 6.12
N PRO A 232 -15.31 24.71 7.01
CA PRO A 232 -15.56 24.44 8.42
C PRO A 232 -16.75 23.49 8.63
N PHE A 233 -17.86 23.71 7.92
CA PHE A 233 -19.05 22.87 8.01
C PHE A 233 -18.82 21.48 7.42
N GLU A 234 -18.11 21.37 6.29
CA GLU A 234 -17.70 20.08 5.74
C GLU A 234 -16.83 19.29 6.73
N LYS A 235 -15.86 19.96 7.37
CA LYS A 235 -14.99 19.35 8.38
C LYS A 235 -15.79 18.88 9.59
N ILE A 236 -16.75 19.68 10.07
CA ILE A 236 -17.64 19.31 11.17
C ILE A 236 -18.49 18.10 10.76
N GLY A 237 -19.08 18.11 9.57
CA GLY A 237 -19.85 16.99 9.05
C GLY A 237 -19.03 15.70 8.94
N ILE A 238 -17.79 15.77 8.46
CA ILE A 238 -16.85 14.64 8.42
C ILE A 238 -16.55 14.14 9.84
N LEU A 239 -16.34 15.05 10.79
CA LEU A 239 -16.03 14.70 12.18
C LEU A 239 -17.23 14.04 12.87
N VAL A 240 -18.43 14.60 12.76
CA VAL A 240 -19.67 14.04 13.31
C VAL A 240 -19.94 12.66 12.69
N ARG A 241 -19.83 12.54 11.37
CA ARG A 241 -19.98 11.25 10.68
C ARG A 241 -18.93 10.24 11.14
N GLY A 242 -17.68 10.67 11.33
CA GLY A 242 -16.60 9.83 11.85
C GLY A 242 -16.87 9.33 13.27
N LEU A 243 -17.32 10.22 14.16
CA LEU A 243 -17.73 9.86 15.52
C LEU A 243 -18.91 8.90 15.51
N TRP A 244 -19.92 9.16 14.68
CA TRP A 244 -21.07 8.27 14.55
C TRP A 244 -20.66 6.88 14.09
N ILE A 245 -19.85 6.78 13.03
CA ILE A 245 -19.30 5.51 12.54
C ILE A 245 -18.58 4.77 13.67
N ASN A 246 -17.70 5.47 14.40
CA ASN A 246 -16.87 4.87 15.44
C ASN A 246 -17.67 4.36 16.64
N HIS A 247 -18.82 4.94 16.98
CA HIS A 247 -19.59 4.53 18.15
C HIS A 247 -20.76 3.60 17.79
N PHE A 248 -21.42 3.85 16.66
CA PHE A 248 -22.70 3.21 16.33
C PHE A 248 -22.62 2.19 15.18
N THR A 249 -21.43 1.94 14.62
CA THR A 249 -21.25 0.92 13.57
C THR A 249 -20.18 -0.11 13.94
N GLN A 250 -20.11 -1.19 13.16
CA GLN A 250 -19.05 -2.21 13.22
C GLN A 250 -17.75 -1.77 12.52
N LYS A 251 -17.63 -0.49 12.18
CA LYS A 251 -16.47 0.09 11.52
C LYS A 251 -15.81 1.13 12.43
N GLN A 252 -14.54 1.38 12.21
CA GLN A 252 -13.77 2.37 12.95
C GLN A 252 -12.80 3.10 12.03
N TRP A 253 -12.76 4.43 12.17
CA TRP A 253 -11.72 5.28 11.65
C TRP A 253 -10.52 5.25 12.59
N GLY A 254 -9.35 4.91 12.05
CA GLY A 254 -8.09 4.92 12.78
C GLY A 254 -6.91 5.07 11.84
N ARG A 255 -5.72 5.31 12.39
CA ARG A 255 -4.47 5.07 11.65
C ARG A 255 -4.07 3.62 11.87
N ILE A 256 -3.44 3.01 10.87
CA ILE A 256 -2.84 1.69 11.02
C ILE A 256 -1.48 1.88 11.71
N PRO A 257 -1.29 1.40 12.95
CA PRO A 257 -0.02 1.54 13.63
C PRO A 257 1.02 0.58 13.03
N PHE A 258 2.28 1.01 13.04
CA PHE A 258 3.44 0.16 12.84
C PHE A 258 4.33 0.31 14.07
N SER A 259 4.73 -0.81 14.67
CA SER A 259 5.66 -0.80 15.80
C SER A 259 7.07 -1.00 15.26
N LEU A 260 7.92 0.02 15.40
CA LEU A 260 9.34 -0.11 15.11
C LEU A 260 9.98 -1.11 16.06
N PRO A 261 10.92 -1.96 15.60
CA PRO A 261 11.76 -2.74 16.49
C PRO A 261 12.46 -1.81 17.50
N GLU A 262 12.54 -2.21 18.77
CA GLU A 262 13.08 -1.37 19.86
C GLU A 262 14.48 -0.80 19.56
N ALA A 263 15.30 -1.52 18.80
CA ALA A 263 16.64 -1.09 18.39
C ALA A 263 16.62 0.16 17.49
N MET A 264 15.59 0.33 16.64
CA MET A 264 15.43 1.50 15.78
C MET A 264 14.78 2.66 16.53
N ALA A 265 13.85 2.38 17.44
CA ALA A 265 13.19 3.40 18.24
C ALA A 265 14.14 4.18 19.16
N ARG A 266 15.29 3.60 19.54
CA ARG A 266 16.34 4.27 20.34
C ARG A 266 17.24 5.20 19.52
N ALA A 267 17.48 4.89 18.25
CA ALA A 267 18.29 5.72 17.36
C ALA A 267 17.62 7.07 17.03
N ASP A 268 16.28 7.12 16.95
CA ASP A 268 15.50 8.33 16.69
C ASP A 268 15.42 9.32 17.88
N VAL A 269 15.95 8.96 19.05
CA VAL A 269 15.96 9.83 20.25
C VAL A 269 17.31 10.57 20.40
N GLU A 270 18.34 10.15 19.68
CA GLU A 270 19.70 10.72 19.75
C GLU A 270 20.03 11.71 18.60
N GLU A 271 19.11 11.96 17.67
CA GLU A 271 19.16 13.06 16.66
C GLU A 271 18.18 14.21 16.98
#